data_AF-A0A9E5TX41-F1
#
_entry.id   AF-A0A9E5TX41-F1
#
_cell.length_a   1.000
_cell.length_b   1.000
_cell.length_c   1.000
_cell.angle_alpha   90.00
_cell.angle_beta   90.00
_cell.angle_gamma   90.00
#
_symmetry.space_group_name_H-M   'P 1'
#
loop_
_entity.id
_entity.type
_entity.pdbx_description
1 polymer ?
#
loop_
_entity_poly.entity_id
_entity_poly.type
_entity_poly.pdbx_seq_one_letter_code
_entity_poly.pdbx_strand_id
1 'polypeptide(L)' 'RAASTMMKNLMKKKGVASIQDLRELAVEADVRMIACQMTLDLFEYTLDDMIEGPELGGAATYIEVATKSHINLFI' A
#
# COMPACT_ATOMS: atom_id res chain seq x y z
N ARG A 1 -8.88 -14.60 1.47
CA ARG A 1 -8.06 -15.84 1.31
C ARG A 1 -8.31 -16.62 0.00
N ALA A 2 -8.93 -16.07 -1.05
CA ALA A 2 -9.28 -16.84 -2.27
C ALA A 2 -8.23 -16.82 -3.41
N ALA A 3 -7.33 -15.83 -3.48
CA ALA A 3 -6.27 -15.78 -4.49
C ALA A 3 -4.95 -16.47 -4.07
N SER A 4 -4.94 -17.22 -2.97
CA SER A 4 -3.78 -17.19 -2.05
C SER A 4 -2.69 -18.23 -2.27
N THR A 5 -2.99 -19.47 -2.70
CA THR A 5 -1.94 -20.51 -2.80
C THR A 5 -1.53 -20.78 -4.25
N MET A 6 -2.50 -20.88 -5.17
CA MET A 6 -2.21 -21.12 -6.59
C MET A 6 -1.39 -19.97 -7.20
N MET A 7 -1.79 -18.72 -6.92
CA MET A 7 -1.06 -17.54 -7.43
C MET A 7 0.35 -17.48 -6.85
N LYS A 8 0.52 -17.68 -5.53
CA LYS A 8 1.84 -17.70 -4.89
C LYS A 8 2.74 -18.79 -5.46
N ASN A 9 2.21 -19.99 -5.70
CA ASN A 9 2.95 -21.09 -6.31
C ASN A 9 3.37 -20.76 -7.75
N LEU A 10 2.50 -20.11 -8.52
CA LEU A 10 2.82 -19.68 -9.88
C LEU A 10 3.88 -18.59 -9.89
N MET A 11 3.75 -17.57 -9.03
CA MET A 11 4.75 -16.51 -8.85
C MET A 11 6.11 -17.10 -8.51
N LYS A 12 6.16 -18.00 -7.51
CA LYS A 12 7.39 -18.70 -7.11
C LYS A 12 7.97 -19.53 -8.26
N LYS A 13 7.14 -20.29 -8.99
CA LYS A 13 7.56 -21.11 -10.14
C LYS A 13 8.13 -20.27 -11.28
N LYS A 14 7.64 -19.04 -11.45
CA LYS A 14 8.07 -18.10 -12.50
C LYS A 14 9.15 -17.12 -12.05
N GLY A 15 9.62 -17.22 -10.80
CA GLY A 15 10.63 -16.32 -10.25
C GLY A 15 10.14 -14.87 -10.10
N VAL A 16 8.84 -14.67 -9.92
CA VAL A 16 8.25 -13.34 -9.66
C VAL A 16 8.28 -13.06 -8.16
N ALA A 17 8.73 -11.86 -7.79
CA ALA A 17 8.78 -11.38 -6.42
C ALA A 17 7.39 -11.42 -5.74
N SER A 18 7.38 -11.72 -4.45
CA SER A 18 6.14 -11.76 -3.67
C SER A 18 5.60 -10.35 -3.41
N ILE A 19 4.32 -10.22 -3.04
CA ILE A 19 3.75 -8.90 -2.66
C ILE A 19 4.47 -8.33 -1.44
N GLN A 20 4.92 -9.19 -0.53
CA GLN A 20 5.69 -8.81 0.65
C GLN A 20 7.04 -8.21 0.22
N ASP A 21 7.77 -8.91 -0.66
CA ASP A 21 9.07 -8.46 -1.19
C ASP A 21 8.91 -7.12 -1.92
N LEU A 22 7.86 -6.98 -2.75
CA LEU A 22 7.58 -5.74 -3.49
C LEU A 22 7.24 -4.57 -2.57
N ARG A 23 6.55 -4.83 -1.45
CA ARG A 23 6.24 -3.79 -0.44
C ARG A 23 7.50 -3.36 0.32
N GLU A 24 8.35 -4.30 0.71
CA GLU A 24 9.63 -4.00 1.36
C GLU A 24 10.53 -3.17 0.43
N LEU A 25 10.63 -3.54 -0.84
CA LEU A 25 11.33 -2.73 -1.85
C LEU A 25 10.73 -1.33 -2.02
N ALA A 26 9.41 -1.16 -1.90
CA ALA A 26 8.80 0.17 -1.96
C ALA A 26 9.19 1.04 -0.74
N VAL A 27 9.28 0.44 0.45
CA VAL A 27 9.77 1.13 1.65
C VAL A 27 11.25 1.52 1.49
N GLU A 28 12.10 0.59 1.04
CA GLU A 28 13.53 0.84 0.79
C GLU A 28 13.77 1.90 -0.29
N ALA A 29 12.82 2.06 -1.23
CA ALA A 29 12.87 3.06 -2.28
C ALA A 29 12.25 4.41 -1.88
N ASP A 30 11.99 4.64 -0.59
CA ASP A 30 11.41 5.87 -0.04
C ASP A 30 10.05 6.24 -0.68
N VAL A 31 9.25 5.23 -1.05
CA VAL A 31 7.88 5.49 -1.55
C VAL A 31 7.06 6.11 -0.42
N ARG A 32 6.55 7.33 -0.66
CA ARG A 32 5.67 8.02 0.28
C ARG A 32 4.35 7.27 0.41
N MET A 33 4.18 6.56 1.52
CA MET A 33 2.94 5.85 1.86
C MET A 33 2.06 6.75 2.73
N ILE A 34 0.75 6.78 2.41
CA ILE A 34 -0.23 7.58 3.13
C ILE A 34 -1.38 6.67 3.56
N ALA A 35 -1.61 6.56 4.87
CA ALA A 35 -2.74 5.87 5.45
C ALA A 35 -3.97 6.79 5.47
N CYS A 36 -5.10 6.28 4.97
CA CYS A 36 -6.36 7.02 4.97
C CYS A 36 -6.94 7.10 6.38
N GLN A 37 -6.99 8.29 6.96
CA GLN A 37 -7.48 8.54 8.33
C GLN A 37 -8.87 7.95 8.55
N MET A 38 -9.82 8.25 7.66
CA MET A 38 -11.20 7.75 7.80
C MET A 38 -11.27 6.22 7.77
N THR A 39 -10.36 5.58 7.04
CA THR A 39 -10.30 4.11 6.98
C THR A 39 -9.71 3.54 8.26
N LEU A 40 -8.66 4.14 8.82
CA LEU A 40 -8.11 3.74 10.11
C LEU A 40 -9.18 3.88 11.22
N ASP A 41 -9.86 5.02 11.27
CA ASP A 41 -10.95 5.26 12.23
C ASP A 41 -12.09 4.24 12.09
N LEU A 42 -12.49 3.94 10.85
CA LEU A 42 -13.58 2.99 10.56
C LEU A 42 -13.28 1.57 11.07
N PHE A 43 -12.02 1.16 11.00
CA PHE A 43 -11.59 -0.17 11.46
C PHE A 43 -10.98 -0.16 12.86
N GLU A 44 -11.04 0.98 13.56
CA GLU A 44 -10.48 1.18 14.91
C GLU A 44 -8.97 0.85 14.98
N TYR A 45 -8.24 1.15 13.90
CA TYR A 45 -6.78 1.00 13.85
C TYR A 45 -6.06 2.31 14.16
N THR A 46 -4.84 2.17 14.67
CA THR A 46 -3.90 3.25 14.92
C THR A 46 -2.72 3.17 13.95
N LEU A 47 -1.90 4.23 13.88
CA LEU A 47 -0.66 4.18 13.10
C LEU A 47 0.32 3.10 13.60
N ASP A 48 0.29 2.79 14.90
CA ASP A 48 1.13 1.75 15.50
C ASP A 48 0.76 0.33 15.03
N ASP A 49 -0.44 0.14 14.48
CA ASP A 49 -0.88 -1.12 13.86
C ASP A 49 -0.38 -1.28 12.42
N MET A 50 0.18 -0.22 11.84
CA MET A 50 0.70 -0.22 10.46
C MET A 50 2.17 -0.63 10.43
N ILE A 51 2.69 -0.85 9.22
CA ILE A 51 4.14 -0.90 9.00
C ILE A 51 4.77 0.46 9.32
N GLU A 52 6.07 0.49 9.58
CA GLU A 52 6.79 1.74 9.83
C GLU A 52 6.76 2.67 8.60
N GLY A 53 6.61 3.98 8.84
CA GLY A 53 6.78 5.02 7.82
C GLY A 53 5.53 5.65 7.14
N PRO A 54 4.29 5.13 7.21
CA PRO A 54 3.18 5.79 6.55
C PRO A 54 2.79 7.09 7.26
N GLU A 55 2.56 8.13 6.46
CA GLU A 55 1.98 9.38 6.91
C GLU A 55 0.45 9.25 6.99
N LEU A 56 -0.17 10.11 7.79
CA LEU A 56 -1.61 10.13 7.93
C LEU A 56 -2.23 11.17 6.98
N GLY A 57 -3.24 10.79 6.20
CA GLY A 57 -3.87 11.67 5.21
C GLY A 57 -5.37 11.44 5.05
N GLY A 58 -6.06 12.49 4.61
CA GLY A 58 -7.50 12.44 4.32
C GLY A 58 -7.80 12.55 2.82
N ALA A 59 -9.08 12.63 2.48
CA ALA A 59 -9.53 12.82 1.10
C ALA A 59 -8.92 14.09 0.46
N ALA A 60 -8.81 15.18 1.21
CA ALA A 60 -8.18 16.41 0.73
C ALA A 60 -6.71 16.20 0.36
N THR A 61 -5.95 15.47 1.18
CA THR A 61 -4.55 15.10 0.92
C THR A 61 -4.44 14.29 -0.37
N TYR A 62 -5.31 13.30 -0.57
CA TYR A 62 -5.33 12.51 -1.80
C TYR A 62 -5.60 13.39 -3.04
N ILE A 63 -6.62 14.25 -2.99
CA ILE A 63 -6.96 15.12 -4.13
C ILE A 63 -5.82 16.08 -4.46
N GLU A 64 -5.16 16.66 -3.45
CA GLU A 64 -4.01 17.54 -3.67
C GLU A 64 -2.84 16.81 -4.34
N VAL A 65 -2.52 15.59 -3.91
CA VAL A 65 -1.45 14.79 -4.51
C VAL A 65 -1.84 14.34 -5.92
N ALA A 66 -3.05 13.80 -6.08
CA ALA A 66 -3.54 13.26 -7.35
C ALA A 66 -3.61 14.33 -8.46
N THR A 67 -4.01 15.55 -8.12
CA THR A 67 -4.07 16.66 -9.10
C THR A 67 -2.70 17.16 -9.55
N LYS A 68 -1.65 16.90 -8.76
CA LYS A 68 -0.25 17.22 -9.09
C LYS A 68 0.48 16.05 -9.74
N SER A 69 -0.09 14.85 -9.71
CA SER A 69 0.49 13.65 -10.31
C SER A 69 0.21 13.57 -11.80
N HIS A 70 1.21 13.17 -12.58
CA HIS A 70 1.05 12.93 -14.02
C HIS A 70 0.18 11.70 -14.33
N ILE A 71 0.21 10.71 -13.44
CA ILE A 71 -0.56 9.47 -13.53
C ILE A 71 -1.20 9.23 -12.16
N ASN A 72 -2.50 8.95 -12.15
CA ASN A 72 -3.26 8.60 -10.95
C ASN A 72 -4.09 7.34 -11.24
N LEU A 73 -4.01 6.34 -10.35
CA LEU A 73 -4.68 5.05 -10.50
C LEU A 73 -5.55 4.77 -9.27
N PHE A 74 -6.70 4.13 -9.48
CA PHE A 74 -7.55 3.56 -8.44
C PHE A 74 -7.58 2.04 -8.62
N ILE A 75 -7.11 1.30 -7.61
CA ILE A 75 -6.86 -0.16 -7.65
C ILE A 75 -7.69 -0.86 -6.58
#